data_AF-A0A843JXI3-F1
#
_entry.id   AF-A0A843JXI3-F1
#
_cell.length_a   1.000
_cell.length_b   1.000
_cell.length_c   1.000
_cell.angle_alpha   90.00
_cell.angle_beta   90.00
_cell.angle_gamma   90.00
#
_symmetry.space_group_name_H-M   'P 1'
#
loop_
_entity.id
_entity.type
_entity.pdbx_description
1 polymer ?
#
loop_
_entity_poly.entity_id
_entity_poly.type
_entity_poly.pdbx_seq_one_letter_code
_entity_poly.pdbx_strand_id
1 'polypeptide(L)'
;RRHIGFSSGDEMQEYVKSLVPAHAYYSTAYYRTPQAPTMGDKEWLGADLIFDLDADHIMRGSYEAMLERIKGEAEKLLDVLDNELGIDMRTIKLVFSGGRGYHVHVQELAFRDFEPAERRELVDYVCGTGISPSLLLHDWKPGRRGWHDRFRLVLTRYLQDLSTRPIKEVKAELSSLRGVGQVMAERFAGMIPELITLLNTNPSSILLRDQTVRTVFGALTSERESTLLPHIREAAVQADEPVTTDTRRLIRLPGSLHAKSGFKVVPMEVKELHDFDPLIDAVAFGEREVIIESEREYSFSLLGSSYDIPKGRLKVPEAVGVFLCCRGMAEIGGVLDHAS
;
A
#
# COMPACT_ATOMS: atom_id res chain seq x y z
N ARG A 1 19.44 -17.67 3.08
CA ARG A 1 19.23 -19.09 3.43
C ARG A 1 17.72 -19.32 3.63
N ARG A 2 17.18 -20.50 3.29
CA ARG A 2 15.74 -20.86 3.42
C ARG A 2 15.62 -22.28 4.01
N HIS A 3 14.40 -22.72 4.30
CA HIS A 3 14.11 -24.05 4.87
C HIS A 3 14.73 -24.24 6.26
N ILE A 4 14.64 -23.21 7.10
CA ILE A 4 15.10 -23.23 8.47
C ILE A 4 13.86 -23.20 9.37
N GLY A 5 13.83 -24.06 10.37
CA GLY A 5 12.84 -24.05 11.44
C GLY A 5 13.56 -24.06 12.78
N PHE A 6 12.94 -23.46 13.78
CA PHE A 6 13.48 -23.39 15.14
C PHE A 6 12.45 -23.98 16.11
N SER A 7 12.95 -24.68 17.13
CA SER A 7 12.10 -25.28 18.17
C SER A 7 11.76 -24.29 19.29
N SER A 8 12.55 -23.21 19.42
CA SER A 8 12.37 -22.17 20.43
C SER A 8 12.82 -20.79 19.93
N GLY A 9 12.41 -19.74 20.64
CA GLY A 9 12.85 -18.37 20.37
C GLY A 9 14.35 -18.17 20.62
N ASP A 10 14.91 -18.83 21.63
CA ASP A 10 16.33 -18.69 21.99
C ASP A 10 17.25 -19.26 20.90
N GLU A 11 16.90 -20.45 20.37
CA GLU A 11 17.60 -21.07 19.25
C GLU A 11 17.60 -20.15 18.01
N MET A 12 16.46 -19.53 17.72
CA MET A 12 16.34 -18.56 16.64
C MET A 12 17.25 -17.33 16.87
N GLN A 13 17.25 -16.79 18.10
CA GLN A 13 18.10 -15.64 18.43
C GLN A 13 19.60 -15.96 18.34
N GLU A 14 20.04 -17.10 18.83
CA GLU A 14 21.43 -17.56 18.71
C GLU A 14 21.84 -17.72 17.25
N TYR A 15 20.96 -18.31 16.43
CA TYR A 15 21.19 -18.43 14.99
C TYR A 15 21.33 -17.07 14.31
N VAL A 16 20.44 -16.11 14.61
CA VAL A 16 20.50 -14.77 14.04
C VAL A 16 21.76 -14.03 14.48
N LYS A 17 22.17 -14.14 15.75
CA LYS A 17 23.40 -13.53 16.29
C LYS A 17 24.67 -14.09 15.66
N SER A 18 24.69 -15.39 15.35
CA SER A 18 25.85 -16.03 14.70
C SER A 18 25.95 -15.73 13.20
N LEU A 19 24.81 -15.55 12.51
CA LEU A 19 24.77 -15.28 11.07
C LEU A 19 24.88 -13.77 10.74
N VAL A 20 24.30 -12.90 11.57
CA VAL A 20 24.13 -11.45 11.36
C VAL A 20 23.57 -11.14 9.95
N PRO A 21 22.34 -11.57 9.64
CA PRO A 21 21.79 -11.42 8.31
C PRO A 21 21.45 -9.96 7.98
N ALA A 22 21.78 -9.51 6.77
CA ALA A 22 21.31 -8.21 6.28
C ALA A 22 19.78 -8.14 6.18
N HIS A 23 19.13 -9.27 5.91
CA HIS A 23 17.66 -9.36 5.87
C HIS A 23 17.17 -10.63 6.58
N ALA A 24 16.13 -10.47 7.41
CA ALA A 24 15.41 -11.59 8.02
C ALA A 24 13.95 -11.61 7.54
N TYR A 25 13.47 -12.80 7.20
CA TYR A 25 12.10 -13.05 6.76
C TYR A 25 11.57 -14.32 7.40
N TYR A 26 10.25 -14.41 7.52
CA TYR A 26 9.54 -15.62 7.95
C TYR A 26 8.40 -15.91 6.97
N SER A 27 7.90 -17.15 6.98
CA SER A 27 6.76 -17.51 6.14
C SER A 27 5.46 -17.08 6.80
N THR A 28 4.55 -16.55 6.00
CA THR A 28 3.17 -16.26 6.40
C THR A 28 2.31 -17.53 6.44
N ALA A 29 2.85 -18.63 5.94
CA ALA A 29 2.23 -19.94 5.89
C ALA A 29 2.64 -20.82 7.08
N TYR A 30 1.69 -21.62 7.52
CA TYR A 30 1.86 -22.65 8.54
C TYR A 30 2.18 -23.97 7.85
N TYR A 31 3.16 -24.68 8.38
CA TYR A 31 3.60 -25.98 7.88
C TYR A 31 3.75 -26.93 9.05
N ARG A 32 3.49 -28.23 8.83
CA ARG A 32 3.82 -29.25 9.84
C ARG A 32 5.35 -29.38 10.02
N THR A 33 6.08 -29.33 8.90
CA THR A 33 7.54 -29.51 8.88
C THR A 33 8.20 -28.39 8.07
N PRO A 34 8.29 -27.14 8.59
CA PRO A 34 8.76 -25.98 7.84
C PRO A 34 10.20 -26.08 7.27
N GLN A 35 11.04 -26.89 7.93
CA GLN A 35 12.43 -27.18 7.56
C GLN A 35 12.57 -28.24 6.46
N ALA A 36 11.47 -28.87 6.02
CA ALA A 36 11.56 -29.89 4.97
C ALA A 36 12.10 -29.29 3.65
N PRO A 37 12.86 -30.08 2.86
CA PRO A 37 13.56 -29.57 1.69
C PRO A 37 12.61 -29.27 0.52
N THR A 38 11.52 -30.03 0.37
CA THR A 38 10.53 -29.82 -0.69
C THR A 38 9.22 -29.31 -0.11
N MET A 39 8.42 -28.62 -0.92
CA MET A 39 7.14 -28.06 -0.48
C MET A 39 6.09 -29.11 -0.14
N GLY A 40 6.12 -30.28 -0.80
CA GLY A 40 5.21 -31.38 -0.50
C GLY A 40 5.45 -31.94 0.91
N ASP A 41 6.72 -32.11 1.27
CA ASP A 41 7.14 -32.65 2.57
C ASP A 41 6.89 -31.70 3.74
N LYS A 42 6.66 -30.40 3.46
CA LYS A 42 6.37 -29.42 4.52
C LYS A 42 4.98 -29.60 5.11
N GLU A 43 4.04 -30.16 4.34
CA GLU A 43 2.61 -30.24 4.66
C GLU A 43 2.02 -28.87 5.05
N TRP A 44 1.51 -28.14 4.06
CA TRP A 44 0.89 -26.82 4.26
C TRP A 44 -0.40 -26.93 5.07
N LEU A 45 -0.56 -26.06 6.08
CA LEU A 45 -1.66 -26.07 7.05
C LEU A 45 -2.50 -24.78 7.00
N GLY A 46 -2.27 -23.92 6.00
CA GLY A 46 -2.89 -22.60 5.90
C GLY A 46 -1.88 -21.46 5.83
N ALA A 47 -2.37 -20.23 5.62
CA ALA A 47 -1.56 -19.02 5.67
C ALA A 47 -2.36 -17.81 6.16
N ASP A 48 -1.70 -16.91 6.88
CA ASP A 48 -2.28 -15.60 7.19
C ASP A 48 -2.60 -14.85 5.88
N LEU A 49 -3.65 -14.03 5.88
CA LEU A 49 -3.95 -13.12 4.76
C LEU A 49 -3.17 -11.82 4.98
N ILE A 50 -2.31 -11.46 4.03
CA ILE A 50 -1.40 -10.33 4.16
C ILE A 50 -1.69 -9.29 3.08
N PHE A 51 -1.81 -8.04 3.48
CA PHE A 51 -1.74 -6.91 2.57
C PHE A 51 -0.40 -6.19 2.75
N ASP A 52 0.28 -5.90 1.65
CA ASP A 52 1.52 -5.12 1.65
C ASP A 52 1.26 -3.78 0.96
N LEU A 53 1.65 -2.71 1.66
CA LEU A 53 1.52 -1.33 1.22
C LEU A 53 2.93 -0.77 1.06
N ASP A 54 3.37 -0.51 -0.17
CA ASP A 54 4.67 0.10 -0.48
C ASP A 54 4.49 1.45 -1.20
N ALA A 55 5.13 2.50 -0.67
CA ALA A 55 5.06 3.85 -1.22
C ALA A 55 5.58 3.96 -2.67
N ASP A 56 6.46 3.05 -3.12
CA ASP A 56 6.99 3.05 -4.49
C ASP A 56 5.89 2.90 -5.55
N HIS A 57 4.78 2.26 -5.21
CA HIS A 57 3.65 2.08 -6.10
C HIS A 57 2.70 3.29 -6.12
N ILE A 58 2.88 4.25 -5.21
CA ILE A 58 1.88 5.28 -4.91
C ILE A 58 2.37 6.67 -5.33
N MET A 59 3.59 7.05 -4.94
CA MET A 59 4.08 8.40 -5.21
C MET A 59 5.59 8.49 -5.35
N ARG A 60 6.03 9.63 -5.91
CA ARG A 60 7.43 10.07 -5.87
C ARG A 60 7.48 11.40 -5.13
N GLY A 61 8.43 11.55 -4.22
CA GLY A 61 8.57 12.75 -3.39
C GLY A 61 9.70 12.60 -2.38
N SER A 62 9.72 13.49 -1.38
CA SER A 62 10.62 13.32 -0.22
C SER A 62 10.30 12.04 0.54
N TYR A 63 11.26 11.55 1.32
CA TYR A 63 11.07 10.30 2.07
C TYR A 63 9.98 10.44 3.13
N GLU A 64 9.90 11.61 3.76
CA GLU A 64 8.89 12.02 4.73
C GLU A 64 7.48 11.96 4.12
N ALA A 65 7.29 12.60 2.95
CA ALA A 65 5.99 12.61 2.27
C ALA A 65 5.56 11.20 1.83
N MET A 66 6.51 10.35 1.42
CA MET A 66 6.23 8.95 1.11
C MET A 66 5.75 8.16 2.34
N LEU A 67 6.35 8.38 3.51
CA LEU A 67 5.97 7.74 4.77
C LEU A 67 4.59 8.21 5.28
N GLU A 68 4.29 9.50 5.14
CA GLU A 68 2.98 10.06 5.49
C GLU A 68 1.89 9.50 4.57
N ARG A 69 2.13 9.48 3.24
CA ARG A 69 1.18 8.93 2.28
C ARG A 69 0.89 7.45 2.53
N ILE A 70 1.92 6.64 2.78
CA ILE A 70 1.71 5.20 2.98
C ILE A 70 1.05 4.88 4.32
N LYS A 71 1.21 5.74 5.33
CA LYS A 71 0.44 5.67 6.58
C LYS A 71 -1.04 5.94 6.33
N GLY A 72 -1.39 6.96 5.55
CA GLY A 72 -2.78 7.22 5.16
C GLY A 72 -3.42 6.06 4.35
N GLU A 73 -2.63 5.35 3.55
CA GLU A 73 -3.12 4.15 2.84
C GLU A 73 -3.31 2.95 3.78
N ALA A 74 -2.48 2.82 4.83
CA ALA A 74 -2.68 1.84 5.88
C ALA A 74 -3.97 2.11 6.67
N GLU A 75 -4.23 3.36 7.02
CA GLU A 75 -5.49 3.78 7.67
C GLU A 75 -6.70 3.48 6.78
N LYS A 76 -6.61 3.78 5.48
CA LYS A 76 -7.66 3.46 4.50
C LYS A 76 -7.92 1.95 4.41
N LEU A 77 -6.88 1.13 4.42
CA LEU A 77 -7.03 -0.33 4.42
C LEU A 77 -7.71 -0.81 5.69
N LEU A 78 -7.29 -0.33 6.87
CA LEU A 78 -7.88 -0.71 8.14
C LEU A 78 -9.37 -0.35 8.21
N ASP A 79 -9.75 0.82 7.68
CA ASP A 79 -11.17 1.22 7.55
C ASP A 79 -11.97 0.25 6.66
N VAL A 80 -11.41 -0.16 5.52
CA VAL A 80 -12.05 -1.15 4.64
C VAL A 80 -12.21 -2.50 5.34
N LEU A 81 -11.17 -2.98 6.05
CA LEU A 81 -11.21 -4.26 6.75
C LEU A 81 -12.25 -4.25 7.89
N ASP A 82 -12.34 -3.16 8.66
CA ASP A 82 -13.27 -3.00 9.79
C ASP A 82 -14.70 -2.72 9.31
N ASN A 83 -14.89 -1.61 8.58
CA ASN A 83 -16.22 -1.06 8.29
C ASN A 83 -16.90 -1.67 7.05
N GLU A 84 -16.16 -2.32 6.16
CA GLU A 84 -16.71 -2.89 4.92
C GLU A 84 -16.67 -4.43 4.91
N LEU A 85 -15.59 -5.03 5.40
CA LEU A 85 -15.42 -6.49 5.45
C LEU A 85 -15.78 -7.10 6.82
N GLY A 86 -15.91 -6.29 7.88
CA GLY A 86 -16.34 -6.73 9.19
C GLY A 86 -15.32 -7.62 9.93
N ILE A 87 -14.03 -7.43 9.63
CA ILE A 87 -12.94 -8.20 10.25
C ILE A 87 -12.71 -7.72 11.67
N ASP A 88 -12.55 -8.64 12.62
CA ASP A 88 -12.22 -8.26 14.01
C ASP A 88 -10.81 -7.68 14.08
N MET A 89 -10.70 -6.38 14.38
CA MET A 89 -9.43 -5.65 14.50
C MET A 89 -8.47 -6.26 15.53
N ARG A 90 -8.93 -7.10 16.47
CA ARG A 90 -8.05 -7.84 17.40
C ARG A 90 -7.24 -8.94 16.70
N THR A 91 -7.70 -9.40 15.54
CA THR A 91 -7.00 -10.39 14.71
C THR A 91 -6.03 -9.75 13.72
N ILE A 92 -6.00 -8.41 13.67
CA ILE A 92 -5.09 -7.65 12.83
C ILE A 92 -3.77 -7.43 13.57
N LYS A 93 -2.65 -7.72 12.89
CA LYS A 93 -1.32 -7.25 13.29
C LYS A 93 -0.78 -6.30 12.23
N LEU A 94 -0.49 -5.07 12.64
CA LEU A 94 0.12 -4.07 11.80
C LEU A 94 1.63 -4.08 12.01
N VAL A 95 2.39 -3.98 10.93
CA VAL A 95 3.85 -3.99 10.98
C VAL A 95 4.41 -2.92 10.05
N PHE A 96 5.14 -1.95 10.58
CA PHE A 96 5.98 -1.10 9.75
C PHE A 96 7.12 -1.93 9.19
N SER A 97 7.28 -1.95 7.86
CA SER A 97 8.22 -2.85 7.17
C SER A 97 9.69 -2.49 7.41
N GLY A 98 9.97 -1.39 8.11
CA GLY A 98 11.31 -0.82 8.29
C GLY A 98 11.78 0.00 7.08
N GLY A 99 10.99 0.10 6.01
CA GLY A 99 11.38 0.78 4.78
C GLY A 99 10.44 1.93 4.45
N ARG A 100 9.49 1.65 3.56
CA ARG A 100 8.57 2.65 2.96
C ARG A 100 7.13 2.16 2.99
N GLY A 101 6.79 1.33 3.96
CA GLY A 101 5.56 0.57 3.88
C GLY A 101 5.12 -0.11 5.15
N TYR A 102 3.92 -0.66 5.08
CA TYR A 102 3.26 -1.40 6.15
C TYR A 102 2.80 -2.75 5.63
N HIS A 103 2.91 -3.77 6.48
CA HIS A 103 2.23 -5.04 6.28
C HIS A 103 1.04 -5.12 7.24
N VAL A 104 -0.12 -5.48 6.73
CA VAL A 104 -1.31 -5.77 7.52
C VAL A 104 -1.55 -7.27 7.47
N HIS A 105 -1.40 -7.92 8.62
CA HIS A 105 -1.61 -9.35 8.80
C HIS A 105 -3.00 -9.59 9.36
N VAL A 106 -3.86 -10.27 8.61
CA VAL A 106 -5.17 -10.73 9.08
C VAL A 106 -5.04 -12.18 9.55
N GLN A 107 -5.11 -12.39 10.87
CA GLN A 107 -4.91 -13.69 11.51
C GLN A 107 -6.23 -14.40 11.86
N GLU A 108 -7.24 -14.24 11.02
CA GLU A 108 -8.56 -14.84 11.22
C GLU A 108 -8.59 -16.27 10.66
N LEU A 109 -9.12 -17.21 11.44
CA LEU A 109 -9.17 -18.63 11.06
C LEU A 109 -9.97 -18.86 9.77
N ALA A 110 -11.00 -18.04 9.52
CA ALA A 110 -11.85 -18.16 8.34
C ALA A 110 -11.10 -17.95 7.02
N PHE A 111 -10.02 -17.17 7.01
CA PHE A 111 -9.22 -16.89 5.81
C PHE A 111 -7.98 -17.79 5.68
N ARG A 112 -7.69 -18.61 6.69
CA ARG A 112 -6.45 -19.38 6.76
C ARG A 112 -6.29 -20.35 5.59
N ASP A 113 -7.38 -20.97 5.19
CA ASP A 113 -7.42 -21.98 4.13
C ASP A 113 -7.72 -21.38 2.75
N PHE A 114 -7.85 -20.05 2.64
CA PHE A 114 -8.10 -19.41 1.36
C PHE A 114 -6.95 -19.68 0.39
N GLU A 115 -7.30 -20.13 -0.81
CA GLU A 115 -6.39 -20.33 -1.92
C GLU A 115 -6.22 -19.03 -2.74
N PRO A 116 -5.26 -18.96 -3.67
CA PRO A 116 -4.97 -17.73 -4.40
C PRO A 116 -6.16 -17.04 -5.08
N ALA A 117 -7.17 -17.80 -5.52
CA ALA A 117 -8.36 -17.26 -6.17
C ALA A 117 -9.28 -16.52 -5.19
N GLU A 118 -9.48 -17.03 -3.97
CA GLU A 118 -10.32 -16.36 -2.96
C GLU A 118 -9.62 -15.09 -2.44
N ARG A 119 -8.29 -15.16 -2.28
CA ARG A 119 -7.46 -14.01 -1.91
C ARG A 119 -7.45 -12.93 -2.99
N ARG A 120 -7.53 -13.34 -4.27
CA ARG A 120 -7.66 -12.43 -5.42
C ARG A 120 -8.92 -11.58 -5.30
N GLU A 121 -10.06 -12.19 -5.02
CA GLU A 121 -11.32 -11.45 -4.88
C GLU A 121 -11.26 -10.41 -3.76
N LEU A 122 -10.61 -10.74 -2.63
CA LEU A 122 -10.43 -9.80 -1.52
C LEU A 122 -9.54 -8.61 -1.91
N VAL A 123 -8.38 -8.86 -2.53
CA VAL A 123 -7.49 -7.77 -2.93
C VAL A 123 -8.04 -6.97 -4.11
N ASP A 124 -8.78 -7.60 -5.03
CA ASP A 124 -9.48 -6.89 -6.11
C ASP A 124 -10.59 -5.98 -5.55
N TYR A 125 -11.32 -6.42 -4.51
CA TYR A 125 -12.23 -5.56 -3.78
C TYR A 125 -11.49 -4.38 -3.13
N VAL A 126 -10.42 -4.64 -2.37
CA VAL A 126 -9.65 -3.61 -1.67
C VAL A 126 -9.07 -2.57 -2.66
N CYS A 127 -8.55 -3.04 -3.79
CA CYS A 127 -7.92 -2.23 -4.85
C CYS A 127 -8.92 -1.63 -5.86
N GLY A 128 -10.22 -1.91 -5.75
CA GLY A 128 -11.22 -1.39 -6.68
C GLY A 128 -11.04 -1.88 -8.12
N THR A 129 -10.62 -3.12 -8.27
CA THR A 129 -10.49 -3.78 -9.57
C THR A 129 -11.85 -4.33 -10.00
N GLY A 130 -12.17 -4.26 -11.30
CA GLY A 130 -13.40 -4.85 -11.84
C GLY A 130 -14.69 -4.09 -11.47
N ILE A 131 -14.60 -2.78 -11.22
CA ILE A 131 -15.74 -1.93 -10.89
C ILE A 131 -16.84 -2.06 -11.95
N SER A 132 -18.05 -2.40 -11.51
CA SER A 132 -19.24 -2.49 -12.34
C SER A 132 -20.21 -1.37 -11.99
N PRO A 133 -20.27 -0.27 -12.77
CA PRO A 133 -21.19 0.84 -12.53
C PRO A 133 -22.64 0.37 -12.41
N SER A 134 -23.03 -0.61 -13.23
CA SER A 134 -24.40 -1.11 -13.22
C SER A 134 -24.79 -1.79 -11.92
N LEU A 135 -23.89 -2.57 -11.33
CA LEU A 135 -24.15 -3.25 -10.07
C LEU A 135 -24.15 -2.24 -8.91
N LEU A 136 -23.10 -1.41 -8.84
CA LEU A 136 -22.88 -0.51 -7.71
C LEU A 136 -23.94 0.59 -7.60
N LEU A 137 -24.43 1.12 -8.73
CA LEU A 137 -25.42 2.20 -8.72
C LEU A 137 -26.85 1.67 -8.58
N HIS A 138 -27.17 0.52 -9.18
CA HIS A 138 -28.51 -0.09 -9.07
C HIS A 138 -28.82 -0.51 -7.64
N ASP A 139 -27.85 -1.12 -6.97
CA ASP A 139 -28.03 -1.67 -5.62
C ASP A 139 -27.77 -0.63 -4.51
N TRP A 140 -27.45 0.62 -4.85
CA TRP A 140 -27.18 1.66 -3.87
C TRP A 140 -28.42 2.01 -3.04
N LYS A 141 -28.23 2.23 -1.73
CA LYS A 141 -29.25 2.70 -0.79
C LYS A 141 -28.62 3.67 0.22
N PRO A 142 -29.38 4.64 0.79
CA PRO A 142 -28.87 5.50 1.85
C PRO A 142 -28.29 4.69 3.01
N GLY A 143 -27.08 5.06 3.45
CA GLY A 143 -26.36 4.39 4.53
C GLY A 143 -25.56 3.15 4.10
N ARG A 144 -25.65 2.70 2.84
CA ARG A 144 -24.78 1.63 2.32
C ARG A 144 -23.34 2.13 2.20
N ARG A 145 -22.39 1.34 2.69
CA ARG A 145 -20.94 1.63 2.65
C ARG A 145 -20.24 0.86 1.51
N GLY A 146 -18.92 0.92 1.45
CA GLY A 146 -18.14 0.21 0.44
C GLY A 146 -18.15 0.88 -0.91
N TRP A 147 -17.81 0.09 -1.92
CA TRP A 147 -17.75 0.55 -3.31
C TRP A 147 -19.05 1.14 -3.84
N HIS A 148 -20.21 0.82 -3.27
CA HIS A 148 -21.48 1.44 -3.66
C HIS A 148 -21.42 2.95 -3.45
N ASP A 149 -20.93 3.40 -2.30
CA ASP A 149 -20.85 4.82 -1.98
C ASP A 149 -19.54 5.45 -2.48
N ARG A 150 -18.41 4.75 -2.34
CA ARG A 150 -17.11 5.23 -2.85
C ARG A 150 -17.17 5.50 -4.36
N PHE A 151 -17.67 4.56 -5.17
CA PHE A 151 -17.80 4.75 -6.61
C PHE A 151 -18.79 5.87 -6.96
N ARG A 152 -19.95 5.92 -6.28
CA ARG A 152 -20.96 6.98 -6.49
C ARG A 152 -20.36 8.36 -6.26
N LEU A 153 -19.65 8.56 -5.14
CA LEU A 153 -19.02 9.85 -4.80
C LEU A 153 -17.92 10.22 -5.80
N VAL A 154 -17.06 9.27 -6.18
CA VAL A 154 -16.02 9.47 -7.20
C VAL A 154 -16.63 9.87 -8.54
N LEU A 155 -17.62 9.11 -9.02
CA LEU A 155 -18.31 9.39 -10.28
C LEU A 155 -19.04 10.74 -10.23
N THR A 156 -19.68 11.07 -9.11
CA THR A 156 -20.38 12.37 -8.94
C THR A 156 -19.41 13.53 -9.08
N ARG A 157 -18.28 13.49 -8.37
CA ARG A 157 -17.25 14.55 -8.44
C ARG A 157 -16.65 14.66 -9.83
N TYR A 158 -16.38 13.52 -10.47
CA TYR A 158 -15.87 13.49 -11.84
C TYR A 158 -16.85 14.13 -12.83
N LEU A 159 -18.13 13.77 -12.77
CA LEU A 159 -19.16 14.37 -13.64
C LEU A 159 -19.37 15.86 -13.33
N GLN A 160 -19.32 16.26 -12.06
CA GLN A 160 -19.36 17.67 -11.66
C GLN A 160 -18.19 18.45 -12.27
N ASP A 161 -16.97 17.92 -12.20
CA ASP A 161 -15.81 18.55 -12.82
C ASP A 161 -15.98 18.67 -14.34
N LEU A 162 -16.38 17.59 -15.03
CA LEU A 162 -16.72 17.65 -16.46
C LEU A 162 -17.76 18.74 -16.78
N SER A 163 -18.78 18.90 -15.93
CA SER A 163 -19.84 19.90 -16.14
C SER A 163 -19.37 21.36 -16.07
N THR A 164 -18.19 21.62 -15.48
CA THR A 164 -17.59 22.96 -15.43
C THR A 164 -16.77 23.31 -16.68
N ARG A 165 -16.44 22.31 -17.50
CA ARG A 165 -15.59 22.47 -18.69
C ARG A 165 -16.42 22.76 -19.94
N PRO A 166 -15.84 23.39 -20.99
CA PRO A 166 -16.54 23.58 -22.26
C PRO A 166 -17.02 22.26 -22.87
N ILE A 167 -18.27 22.23 -23.36
CA ILE A 167 -18.90 21.03 -23.93
C ILE A 167 -18.07 20.37 -25.04
N LYS A 168 -17.33 21.19 -25.81
CA LYS A 168 -16.44 20.74 -26.88
C LYS A 168 -15.28 19.91 -26.34
N GLU A 169 -14.72 20.28 -25.19
CA GLU A 169 -13.62 19.57 -24.53
C GLU A 169 -14.12 18.26 -23.93
N VAL A 170 -15.25 18.30 -23.21
CA VAL A 170 -15.89 17.10 -22.63
C VAL A 170 -16.21 16.08 -23.72
N LYS A 171 -16.78 16.53 -24.84
CA LYS A 171 -17.07 15.67 -26.00
C LYS A 171 -15.80 15.05 -26.56
N ALA A 172 -14.73 15.83 -26.73
CA ALA A 172 -13.45 15.35 -27.24
C ALA A 172 -12.87 14.27 -26.32
N GLU A 173 -12.83 14.53 -25.00
CA GLU A 173 -12.37 13.60 -23.98
C GLU A 173 -13.14 12.28 -24.01
N LEU A 174 -14.48 12.34 -23.91
CA LEU A 174 -15.31 11.12 -23.92
C LEU A 174 -15.19 10.34 -25.22
N SER A 175 -15.12 11.04 -26.36
CA SER A 175 -14.98 10.41 -27.68
C SER A 175 -13.62 9.77 -27.95
N SER A 176 -12.62 10.05 -27.11
CA SER A 176 -11.32 9.39 -27.19
C SER A 176 -11.35 7.96 -26.64
N LEU A 177 -12.37 7.64 -25.82
CA LEU A 177 -12.56 6.32 -25.25
C LEU A 177 -13.05 5.34 -26.32
N ARG A 178 -12.46 4.15 -26.33
CA ARG A 178 -12.83 3.10 -27.28
C ARG A 178 -14.32 2.77 -27.18
N GLY A 179 -14.99 2.76 -28.33
CA GLY A 179 -16.43 2.48 -28.41
C GLY A 179 -17.35 3.67 -28.17
N VAL A 180 -16.81 4.84 -27.82
CA VAL A 180 -17.59 6.08 -27.63
C VAL A 180 -17.44 6.98 -28.87
N GLY A 181 -18.46 7.00 -29.73
CA GLY A 181 -18.49 7.89 -30.89
C GLY A 181 -18.85 9.35 -30.55
N GLN A 182 -18.56 10.29 -31.45
CA GLN A 182 -18.83 11.73 -31.27
C GLN A 182 -20.30 12.04 -30.91
N VAL A 183 -21.26 11.38 -31.57
CA VAL A 183 -22.70 11.56 -31.29
C VAL A 183 -23.07 11.03 -29.91
N MET A 184 -22.48 9.90 -29.50
CA MET A 184 -22.70 9.31 -28.18
C MET A 184 -22.11 10.17 -27.07
N ALA A 185 -20.89 10.68 -27.27
CA ALA A 185 -20.23 11.60 -26.35
C ALA A 185 -21.04 12.89 -26.15
N GLU A 186 -21.56 13.47 -27.24
CA GLU A 186 -22.40 14.67 -27.18
C GLU A 186 -23.72 14.41 -26.44
N ARG A 187 -24.39 13.30 -26.75
CA ARG A 187 -25.61 12.87 -26.03
C ARG A 187 -25.32 12.69 -24.54
N PHE A 188 -24.27 11.97 -24.18
CA PHE A 188 -23.90 11.74 -22.79
C PHE A 188 -23.58 13.04 -22.06
N ALA A 189 -22.84 13.95 -22.70
CA ALA A 189 -22.50 15.23 -22.10
C ALA A 189 -23.75 16.09 -21.78
N GLY A 190 -24.79 16.02 -22.63
CA GLY A 190 -26.10 16.61 -22.34
C GLY A 190 -26.86 15.95 -21.18
N MET A 191 -26.55 14.69 -20.84
CA MET A 191 -27.15 13.94 -19.72
C MET A 191 -26.45 14.20 -18.38
N ILE A 192 -25.25 14.79 -18.38
CA ILE A 192 -24.43 14.98 -17.16
C ILE A 192 -25.18 15.68 -16.02
N PRO A 193 -25.90 16.81 -16.23
CA PRO A 193 -26.60 17.49 -15.13
C PRO A 193 -27.66 16.62 -14.45
N GLU A 194 -28.41 15.84 -15.24
CA GLU A 194 -29.40 14.89 -14.74
C GLU A 194 -28.73 13.73 -13.99
N LEU A 195 -27.64 13.16 -14.55
CA LEU A 195 -26.87 12.10 -13.92
C LEU A 195 -26.30 12.53 -12.55
N ILE A 196 -25.77 13.76 -12.44
CA ILE A 196 -25.30 14.32 -11.16
C ILE A 196 -26.46 14.39 -10.17
N THR A 197 -27.64 14.85 -10.61
CA THR A 197 -28.83 14.93 -9.76
C THR A 197 -29.25 13.54 -9.26
N LEU A 198 -29.29 12.55 -10.16
CA LEU A 198 -29.64 11.17 -9.81
C LEU A 198 -28.61 10.53 -8.88
N LEU A 199 -27.30 10.73 -9.13
CA LEU A 199 -26.25 10.21 -8.25
C LEU A 199 -26.32 10.77 -6.81
N ASN A 200 -26.84 11.98 -6.64
CA ASN A 200 -27.01 12.59 -5.33
C ASN A 200 -28.33 12.22 -4.64
N THR A 201 -29.36 11.82 -5.38
CA THR A 201 -30.72 11.64 -4.85
C THR A 201 -31.19 10.19 -4.91
N ASN A 202 -31.12 9.56 -6.09
CA ASN A 202 -31.58 8.20 -6.32
C ASN A 202 -30.77 7.50 -7.45
N PRO A 203 -29.54 7.04 -7.17
CA PRO A 203 -28.68 6.38 -8.15
C PRO A 203 -29.33 5.17 -8.83
N SER A 204 -30.22 4.46 -8.13
CA SER A 204 -30.93 3.29 -8.67
C SER A 204 -31.87 3.64 -9.84
N SER A 205 -32.24 4.91 -10.01
CA SER A 205 -33.06 5.39 -11.13
C SER A 205 -32.27 5.71 -12.39
N ILE A 206 -30.94 5.65 -12.36
CA ILE A 206 -30.12 5.84 -13.56
C ILE A 206 -30.42 4.71 -14.55
N LEU A 207 -30.82 5.05 -15.78
CA LEU A 207 -31.19 4.09 -16.80
C LEU A 207 -29.94 3.41 -17.39
N LEU A 208 -29.36 2.46 -16.66
CA LEU A 208 -28.16 1.70 -17.05
C LEU A 208 -28.38 0.78 -18.25
N ARG A 209 -29.63 0.59 -18.69
CA ARG A 209 -29.99 -0.09 -19.94
C ARG A 209 -29.90 0.82 -21.16
N ASP A 210 -29.86 2.14 -20.98
CA ASP A 210 -29.60 3.06 -22.08
C ASP A 210 -28.20 2.80 -22.65
N GLN A 211 -28.13 2.63 -23.97
CA GLN A 211 -26.88 2.24 -24.63
C GLN A 211 -25.78 3.28 -24.44
N THR A 212 -26.10 4.58 -24.41
CA THR A 212 -25.14 5.66 -24.21
C THR A 212 -24.59 5.62 -22.79
N VAL A 213 -25.46 5.55 -21.78
CA VAL A 213 -25.03 5.46 -20.37
C VAL A 213 -24.18 4.21 -20.15
N ARG A 214 -24.65 3.05 -20.61
CA ARG A 214 -23.93 1.77 -20.46
C ARG A 214 -22.55 1.79 -21.11
N THR A 215 -22.46 2.27 -22.34
CA THR A 215 -21.20 2.27 -23.09
C THR A 215 -20.21 3.24 -22.48
N VAL A 216 -20.65 4.47 -22.14
CA VAL A 216 -19.76 5.49 -21.59
C VAL A 216 -19.31 5.13 -20.18
N PHE A 217 -20.20 4.69 -19.29
CA PHE A 217 -19.81 4.24 -17.95
C PHE A 217 -18.87 3.04 -18.00
N GLY A 218 -19.14 2.06 -18.88
CA GLY A 218 -18.25 0.93 -19.09
C GLY A 218 -16.86 1.39 -19.49
N ALA A 219 -16.77 2.23 -20.53
CA ALA A 219 -15.50 2.76 -21.03
C ALA A 219 -14.74 3.59 -19.98
N LEU A 220 -15.44 4.42 -19.22
CA LEU A 220 -14.85 5.20 -18.12
C LEU A 220 -14.23 4.31 -17.03
N THR A 221 -14.76 3.11 -16.81
CA THR A 221 -14.24 2.16 -15.81
C THR A 221 -13.27 1.11 -16.33
N SER A 222 -13.12 0.96 -17.66
CA SER A 222 -12.31 -0.11 -18.25
C SER A 222 -11.18 0.36 -19.16
N GLU A 223 -11.34 1.51 -19.84
CA GLU A 223 -10.35 1.98 -20.82
C GLU A 223 -9.20 2.69 -20.11
N ARG A 224 -7.95 2.37 -20.50
CA ARG A 224 -6.75 2.89 -19.84
C ARG A 224 -6.60 4.40 -19.97
N GLU A 225 -7.15 4.96 -21.04
CA GLU A 225 -7.17 6.38 -21.38
C GLU A 225 -8.21 7.17 -20.58
N SER A 226 -9.08 6.48 -19.82
CA SER A 226 -10.09 7.11 -18.98
C SER A 226 -9.46 7.93 -17.86
N THR A 227 -9.86 9.20 -17.79
CA THR A 227 -9.52 10.15 -16.72
C THR A 227 -10.27 9.85 -15.42
N LEU A 228 -11.29 8.99 -15.42
CA LEU A 228 -11.96 8.52 -14.20
C LEU A 228 -11.10 7.51 -13.42
N LEU A 229 -10.31 6.68 -14.11
CA LEU A 229 -9.53 5.61 -13.48
C LEU A 229 -8.57 6.09 -12.38
N PRO A 230 -7.81 7.19 -12.55
CA PRO A 230 -7.00 7.75 -11.47
C PRO A 230 -7.81 8.11 -10.22
N HIS A 231 -9.04 8.62 -10.37
CA HIS A 231 -9.89 8.95 -9.23
C HIS A 231 -10.43 7.70 -8.52
N ILE A 232 -10.74 6.64 -9.27
CA ILE A 232 -11.10 5.32 -8.68
C ILE A 232 -9.91 4.76 -7.90
N ARG A 233 -8.69 4.81 -8.48
CA ARG A 233 -7.46 4.36 -7.83
C ARG A 233 -7.16 5.14 -6.55
N GLU A 234 -7.35 6.45 -6.54
CA GLU A 234 -7.15 7.27 -5.33
C GLU A 234 -8.15 6.88 -4.21
N ALA A 235 -9.39 6.54 -4.58
CA ALA A 235 -10.42 6.08 -3.65
C ALA A 235 -10.28 4.61 -3.22
N ALA A 236 -9.49 3.82 -3.95
CA ALA A 236 -9.10 2.47 -3.60
C ALA A 236 -7.93 2.47 -2.59
N VAL A 237 -7.66 1.31 -2.02
CA VAL A 237 -6.40 1.05 -1.31
C VAL A 237 -5.36 0.58 -2.32
N GLN A 238 -4.14 1.08 -2.22
CA GLN A 238 -3.03 0.68 -3.09
C GLN A 238 -2.21 -0.46 -2.48
N ALA A 239 -2.75 -1.67 -2.50
CA ALA A 239 -2.06 -2.87 -2.01
C ALA A 239 -1.33 -3.64 -3.12
N ASP A 240 -0.20 -4.27 -2.78
CA ASP A 240 0.54 -5.16 -3.67
C ASP A 240 -0.19 -6.51 -3.80
N GLU A 241 -0.96 -6.67 -4.87
CA GLU A 241 -1.80 -7.83 -5.14
C GLU A 241 -1.02 -9.17 -5.06
N PRO A 242 0.15 -9.31 -5.72
CA PRO A 242 0.94 -10.55 -5.67
C PRO A 242 1.37 -10.98 -4.26
N VAL A 243 1.45 -10.05 -3.30
CA VAL A 243 1.71 -10.40 -1.89
C VAL A 243 0.49 -11.06 -1.27
N THR A 244 -0.69 -10.53 -1.56
CA THR A 244 -1.96 -10.98 -0.95
C THR A 244 -2.35 -12.35 -1.48
N THR A 245 -2.12 -12.63 -2.76
CA THR A 245 -2.52 -13.89 -3.40
C THR A 245 -1.57 -15.06 -3.15
N ASP A 246 -0.32 -14.78 -2.73
CA ASP A 246 0.69 -15.81 -2.47
C ASP A 246 0.51 -16.47 -1.09
N THR A 247 0.01 -17.71 -1.09
CA THR A 247 -0.20 -18.53 0.13
C THR A 247 1.08 -19.05 0.77
N ARG A 248 2.25 -18.71 0.23
CA ARG A 248 3.57 -19.19 0.69
C ARG A 248 4.59 -18.05 0.78
N ARG A 249 4.11 -16.82 0.89
CA ARG A 249 4.93 -15.61 0.92
C ARG A 249 5.91 -15.62 2.08
N LEU A 250 7.06 -14.97 1.86
CA LEU A 250 7.98 -14.58 2.92
C LEU A 250 7.78 -13.09 3.20
N ILE A 251 7.55 -12.75 4.47
CA ILE A 251 7.41 -11.37 4.95
C ILE A 251 8.54 -11.07 5.93
N ARG A 252 8.93 -9.80 5.99
CA ARG A 252 10.04 -9.36 6.83
C ARG A 252 9.74 -9.66 8.31
N LEU A 253 10.73 -10.19 9.02
CA LEU A 253 10.58 -10.60 10.42
C LEU A 253 10.40 -9.35 11.31
N PRO A 254 9.30 -9.23 12.08
CA PRO A 254 9.15 -8.17 13.07
C PRO A 254 10.30 -8.19 14.09
N GLY A 255 10.77 -7.00 14.47
CA GLY A 255 11.94 -6.82 15.34
C GLY A 255 13.31 -6.91 14.64
N SER A 256 13.36 -7.29 13.36
CA SER A 256 14.61 -7.27 12.58
C SER A 256 14.96 -5.86 12.09
N LEU A 257 16.14 -5.70 11.46
CA LEU A 257 16.54 -4.46 10.78
C LEU A 257 16.30 -4.54 9.28
N HIS A 258 15.89 -3.44 8.68
CA HIS A 258 15.74 -3.29 7.24
C HIS A 258 17.03 -2.79 6.60
N ALA A 259 17.72 -3.63 5.81
CA ALA A 259 19.06 -3.31 5.29
C ALA A 259 19.18 -2.02 4.48
N LYS A 260 18.10 -1.52 3.85
CA LYS A 260 18.15 -0.30 3.03
C LYS A 260 17.91 0.99 3.81
N SER A 261 17.59 0.92 5.10
CA SER A 261 17.30 2.10 5.93
C SER A 261 17.99 2.02 7.29
N GLY A 262 18.35 0.82 7.76
CA GLY A 262 18.81 0.61 9.13
C GLY A 262 17.69 0.68 10.17
N PHE A 263 16.43 0.87 9.76
CA PHE A 263 15.30 0.94 10.68
C PHE A 263 14.85 -0.44 11.15
N LYS A 264 14.28 -0.47 12.35
CA LYS A 264 13.55 -1.62 12.89
C LYS A 264 12.29 -1.87 12.08
N VAL A 265 11.96 -3.15 11.95
CA VAL A 265 10.65 -3.62 11.51
C VAL A 265 9.76 -3.64 12.74
N VAL A 266 8.84 -2.68 12.85
CA VAL A 266 8.12 -2.42 14.11
C VAL A 266 6.73 -3.03 14.04
N PRO A 267 6.43 -4.12 14.79
CA PRO A 267 5.05 -4.53 15.01
C PRO A 267 4.35 -3.53 15.93
N MET A 268 3.07 -3.26 15.67
CA MET A 268 2.26 -2.34 16.47
C MET A 268 0.79 -2.78 16.47
N GLU A 269 0.04 -2.35 17.48
CA GLU A 269 -1.41 -2.42 17.48
C GLU A 269 -2.00 -1.34 16.56
N VAL A 270 -3.21 -1.59 16.04
CA VAL A 270 -3.91 -0.65 15.15
C VAL A 270 -4.06 0.75 15.77
N LYS A 271 -4.33 0.82 17.07
CA LYS A 271 -4.50 2.09 17.80
C LYS A 271 -3.22 2.93 17.88
N GLU A 272 -2.05 2.32 17.71
CA GLU A 272 -0.76 2.99 17.80
C GLU A 272 -0.37 3.66 16.48
N LEU A 273 -1.02 3.29 15.37
CA LEU A 273 -0.69 3.80 14.03
C LEU A 273 -0.71 5.33 13.98
N HIS A 274 -1.73 5.96 14.57
CA HIS A 274 -1.90 7.41 14.54
C HIS A 274 -0.69 8.15 15.12
N ASP A 275 -0.12 7.65 16.21
CA ASP A 275 0.98 8.29 16.93
C ASP A 275 2.37 7.82 16.47
N PHE A 276 2.43 6.74 15.67
CA PHE A 276 3.68 6.18 15.17
C PHE A 276 4.37 7.10 14.15
N ASP A 277 5.62 7.45 14.41
CA ASP A 277 6.54 8.15 13.49
C ASP A 277 7.73 7.25 13.14
N PRO A 278 7.81 6.72 11.90
CA PRO A 278 8.92 5.86 11.49
C PRO A 278 10.30 6.52 11.58
N LEU A 279 10.40 7.86 11.49
CA LEU A 279 11.67 8.60 11.56
C LEU A 279 12.17 8.79 12.99
N ILE A 280 11.39 8.36 13.98
CA ILE A 280 11.72 8.37 15.40
C ILE A 280 11.64 6.95 15.95
N ASP A 281 10.47 6.32 15.90
CA ASP A 281 10.16 5.06 16.58
C ASP A 281 10.86 3.85 15.97
N ALA A 282 11.07 3.88 14.64
CA ALA A 282 11.74 2.81 13.92
C ALA A 282 13.27 2.96 13.94
N VAL A 283 13.82 4.07 14.44
CA VAL A 283 15.28 4.27 14.50
C VAL A 283 15.89 3.32 15.54
N ALA A 284 16.91 2.56 15.13
CA ALA A 284 17.53 1.53 15.96
C ALA A 284 18.81 1.99 16.67
N PHE A 285 19.48 2.98 16.09
CA PHE A 285 20.81 3.43 16.50
C PHE A 285 20.74 4.77 17.22
N GLY A 286 21.75 5.07 18.03
CA GLY A 286 21.77 6.26 18.87
C GLY A 286 22.42 7.47 18.21
N GLU A 287 22.77 8.44 19.05
CA GLU A 287 23.37 9.71 18.63
C GLU A 287 24.90 9.75 18.74
N ARG A 288 25.55 8.61 19.03
CA ARG A 288 27.01 8.53 19.08
C ARG A 288 27.57 9.03 17.76
N GLU A 289 28.54 9.93 17.82
CA GLU A 289 29.10 10.50 16.62
C GLU A 289 29.94 9.49 15.82
N VAL A 290 29.70 9.45 14.51
CA VAL A 290 30.45 8.66 13.52
C VAL A 290 30.90 9.57 12.38
N ILE A 291 31.97 9.20 11.70
CA ILE A 291 32.42 9.90 10.49
C ILE A 291 31.83 9.18 9.28
N ILE A 292 31.24 9.94 8.38
CA ILE A 292 30.80 9.46 7.06
C ILE A 292 31.55 10.21 5.96
N GLU A 293 31.59 9.60 4.78
CA GLU A 293 32.00 10.24 3.54
C GLU A 293 30.85 10.17 2.53
N SER A 294 30.41 11.32 2.05
CA SER A 294 29.33 11.45 1.07
C SER A 294 29.87 11.99 -0.25
N GLU A 295 29.47 11.38 -1.37
CA GLU A 295 29.84 11.87 -2.71
C GLU A 295 28.95 13.02 -3.22
N ARG A 296 27.79 13.21 -2.57
CA ARG A 296 26.74 14.15 -2.99
C ARG A 296 26.16 14.90 -1.80
N GLU A 297 25.35 15.91 -2.12
CA GLU A 297 24.64 16.69 -1.11
C GLU A 297 23.23 16.14 -0.90
N TYR A 298 22.82 16.04 0.37
CA TYR A 298 21.48 15.58 0.75
C TYR A 298 20.93 16.42 1.90
N SER A 299 19.61 16.62 1.91
CA SER A 299 18.89 17.20 3.04
C SER A 299 17.69 16.32 3.38
N PHE A 300 17.53 15.95 4.65
CA PHE A 300 16.43 15.11 5.13
C PHE A 300 16.25 15.26 6.64
N SER A 301 15.15 14.70 7.18
CA SER A 301 14.86 14.70 8.61
C SER A 301 15.00 13.31 9.23
N LEU A 302 15.55 13.24 10.44
CA LEU A 302 15.65 12.01 11.23
C LEU A 302 15.70 12.38 12.73
N LEU A 303 15.11 11.57 13.62
CA LEU A 303 15.10 11.85 15.07
C LEU A 303 14.63 13.28 15.41
N GLY A 304 13.64 13.80 14.68
CA GLY A 304 13.11 15.16 14.88
C GLY A 304 14.04 16.31 14.49
N SER A 305 15.20 16.04 13.89
CA SER A 305 16.16 17.05 13.43
C SER A 305 16.33 17.03 11.91
N SER A 306 16.54 18.19 11.30
CA SER A 306 16.95 18.31 9.89
C SER A 306 18.47 18.21 9.78
N TYR A 307 18.95 17.43 8.80
CA TYR A 307 20.37 17.27 8.51
C TYR A 307 20.68 17.69 7.09
N ASP A 308 21.67 18.56 6.94
CA ASP A 308 22.29 18.92 5.66
C ASP A 308 23.65 18.23 5.56
N ILE A 309 23.76 17.31 4.59
CA ILE A 309 24.94 16.50 4.35
C ILE A 309 25.65 17.07 3.12
N PRO A 310 26.72 17.88 3.27
CA PRO A 310 27.54 18.30 2.14
C PRO A 310 28.33 17.13 1.55
N LYS A 311 28.87 17.34 0.35
CA LYS A 311 29.87 16.44 -0.23
C LYS A 311 31.16 16.46 0.60
N GLY A 312 31.72 15.29 0.87
CA GLY A 312 32.96 15.09 1.61
C GLY A 312 32.76 14.39 2.95
N ARG A 313 33.72 14.55 3.86
CA ARG A 313 33.70 13.92 5.18
C ARG A 313 32.99 14.78 6.21
N LEU A 314 32.05 14.20 6.95
CA LEU A 314 31.28 14.87 8.00
C LEU A 314 31.11 13.96 9.22
N LYS A 315 31.06 14.57 10.40
CA LYS A 315 30.70 13.91 11.65
C LYS A 315 29.19 14.03 11.88
N VAL A 316 28.51 12.90 12.07
CA VAL A 316 27.05 12.82 12.21
C VAL A 316 26.67 11.84 13.31
N PRO A 317 25.43 11.90 13.85
CA PRO A 317 24.88 10.83 14.70
C PRO A 317 24.94 9.45 14.03
N GLU A 318 25.16 8.38 14.79
CA GLU A 318 25.22 7.00 14.29
C GLU A 318 23.95 6.62 13.52
N ALA A 319 22.77 7.01 14.00
CA ALA A 319 21.51 6.84 13.29
C ALA A 319 21.52 7.42 11.86
N VAL A 320 22.02 8.65 11.73
CA VAL A 320 22.16 9.35 10.44
C VAL A 320 23.17 8.63 9.55
N GLY A 321 24.33 8.26 10.11
CA GLY A 321 25.37 7.57 9.38
C GLY A 321 24.92 6.22 8.84
N VAL A 322 24.29 5.39 9.68
CA VAL A 322 23.76 4.08 9.28
C VAL A 322 22.67 4.23 8.22
N PHE A 323 21.73 5.17 8.41
CA PHE A 323 20.67 5.41 7.44
C PHE A 323 21.21 5.76 6.05
N LEU A 324 22.18 6.68 5.97
CA LEU A 324 22.83 7.06 4.72
C LEU A 324 23.61 5.90 4.09
N CYS A 325 24.37 5.14 4.89
CA CYS A 325 25.14 3.99 4.40
C CYS A 325 24.23 2.88 3.86
N CYS A 326 23.16 2.55 4.58
CA CYS A 326 22.17 1.56 4.15
C CYS A 326 21.48 1.96 2.83
N ARG A 327 21.36 3.26 2.54
CA ARG A 327 20.81 3.77 1.29
C ARG A 327 21.85 3.91 0.17
N GLY A 328 23.11 3.58 0.43
CA GLY A 328 24.21 3.80 -0.52
C GLY A 328 24.46 5.28 -0.81
N MET A 329 24.10 6.17 0.12
CA MET A 329 24.26 7.62 -0.01
C MET A 329 25.58 8.11 0.57
N ALA A 330 26.17 7.36 1.50
CA ALA A 330 27.46 7.64 2.12
C ALA A 330 28.17 6.32 2.49
N GLU A 331 29.44 6.41 2.84
CA GLU A 331 30.22 5.30 3.42
C GLU A 331 30.69 5.70 4.83
N ILE A 332 30.91 4.71 5.71
CA ILE A 332 31.52 4.97 7.01
C ILE A 332 32.98 5.35 6.78
N GLY A 333 33.31 6.61 7.04
CA GLY A 333 34.69 7.06 7.07
C GLY A 333 35.35 6.49 8.31
N GLY A 334 36.43 5.72 8.14
CA GLY A 334 37.21 5.20 9.27
C GLY A 334 37.61 6.30 10.26
N VAL A 335 38.04 5.89 11.46
CA VAL A 335 38.56 6.81 12.49
C VAL A 335 39.64 7.68 11.84
N LEU A 336 39.64 8.99 12.12
CA LEU A 336 40.76 9.84 11.76
C LEU A 336 42.02 9.18 12.34
N ASP A 337 42.90 8.65 11.48
CA ASP A 337 44.27 8.45 11.87
C ASP A 337 44.73 9.82 12.40
N HIS A 338 44.96 9.88 13.70
CA HIS A 338 45.68 10.99 14.29
C HIS A 338 47.03 11.01 13.59
N ALA A 339 47.16 11.87 12.57
CA ALA A 339 48.46 12.23 12.03
C ALA A 339 49.25 12.83 13.19
N SER A 340 50.16 12.00 13.70
CA SER A 340 51.18 12.27 14.70
C SER A 340 52.10 13.41 14.31
#